data_AF-K1SS56-F1
#
_entry.id   AF-K1SS56-F1
#
_cell.length_a   1.000
_cell.length_b   1.000
_cell.length_c   1.000
_cell.angle_alpha   90.00
_cell.angle_beta   90.00
_cell.angle_gamma   90.00
#
_symmetry.space_group_name_H-M   'P 1'
#
loop_
_entity.id
_entity.type
_entity.pdbx_description
1 polymer ?
#
loop_
_entity_poly.entity_id
_entity_poly.type
_entity_poly.pdbx_seq_one_letter_code
_entity_poly.pdbx_strand_id
1 'polypeptide(L)'
;EEISEEELNDPRACALLPLDGLYFDRRIAGEADDFPIGSATLTYSLLSVAMLIILIALINFVNFFFALVPVRLRAVNILKVFGAPTRSLRFSFLFEAFGFMLLAQLCAWYVAIALKGTEFASYVSSSLALGDNLPVLGISLGVSLVAAFVAGSFPAWYITSFNPAMAAKGSFVGSTAGRRFRTALLGVQFIVAIGLIVFSVCTLLQQRYVRRFDLGFDHEQVLTFYFPSSKLSNPDSFDTFASSLQADPQIAGVTASGNRFVAEAISVFGRKINDEEVGIHVRFVRSNFLDVLGIPVLAGEDFRPEHDRDSTARFIVNDLLARKGLKV
;
A
#
# COMPACT_ATOMS: atom_id res chain seq x y z
N GLU A 1 12.96 -14.15 -17.05
CA GLU A 1 13.59 -15.35 -16.47
C GLU A 1 13.84 -15.06 -14.99
N GLU A 2 13.32 -15.92 -14.12
CA GLU A 2 13.69 -15.91 -12.70
C GLU A 2 15.13 -16.43 -12.60
N ILE A 3 16.01 -15.58 -12.09
CA ILE A 3 17.43 -15.87 -11.92
C ILE A 3 17.60 -16.71 -10.64
N SER A 4 18.43 -17.76 -10.68
CA SER A 4 18.67 -18.65 -9.53
C SER A 4 19.40 -17.92 -8.40
N GLU A 5 19.23 -18.38 -7.15
CA GLU A 5 19.91 -17.81 -5.98
C GLU A 5 21.45 -17.82 -6.08
N GLU A 6 22.02 -18.65 -6.97
CA GLU A 6 23.47 -18.70 -7.23
C GLU A 6 23.98 -17.47 -8.00
N GLU A 7 23.22 -16.95 -8.97
CA GLU A 7 23.62 -15.74 -9.71
C GLU A 7 23.46 -14.46 -8.86
N LEU A 8 22.59 -14.49 -7.84
CA LEU A 8 22.42 -13.36 -6.91
C LEU A 8 23.63 -13.17 -5.98
N ASN A 9 24.47 -14.19 -5.83
CA ASN A 9 25.59 -14.23 -4.88
C ASN A 9 26.98 -14.07 -5.53
N ASP A 10 27.06 -13.82 -6.84
CA ASP A 10 28.34 -13.56 -7.50
C ASP A 10 28.71 -12.05 -7.42
N PRO A 11 29.74 -11.67 -6.64
CA PRO A 11 30.14 -10.27 -6.48
C PRO A 11 30.76 -9.64 -7.74
N ARG A 12 30.86 -10.39 -8.85
CA ARG A 12 31.35 -9.90 -10.15
C ARG A 12 30.30 -9.95 -11.27
N ALA A 13 29.08 -10.39 -10.96
CA ALA A 13 28.00 -10.43 -11.93
C ALA A 13 27.42 -9.01 -12.17
N CYS A 14 27.88 -8.36 -13.24
CA CYS A 14 27.24 -7.13 -13.73
C CYS A 14 25.99 -7.49 -14.52
N ALA A 15 24.81 -7.31 -13.93
CA ALA A 15 23.54 -7.45 -14.63
C ALA A 15 23.08 -6.09 -15.19
N LEU A 16 22.77 -6.04 -16.50
CA LEU A 16 22.10 -4.89 -17.09
C LEU A 16 20.62 -4.94 -16.70
N LEU A 17 20.19 -3.99 -15.87
CA LEU A 17 18.80 -3.87 -15.48
C LEU A 17 18.07 -2.87 -16.40
N PRO A 18 16.87 -3.21 -16.91
CA PRO A 18 16.10 -2.26 -17.69
C PRO A 18 15.54 -1.15 -16.77
N LEU A 19 15.59 0.10 -17.26
CA LEU A 19 15.26 1.31 -16.49
C LEU A 19 13.80 1.35 -16.00
N ASP A 20 12.90 0.63 -16.66
CA ASP A 20 11.48 0.51 -16.32
C ASP A 20 11.24 -0.39 -15.09
N GLY A 21 12.07 -1.41 -14.88
CA GLY A 21 12.01 -2.31 -13.73
C GLY A 21 12.65 -1.76 -12.46
N LEU A 22 13.49 -0.72 -12.59
CA LEU A 22 14.36 -0.21 -11.53
C LEU A 22 13.57 0.31 -10.31
N TYR A 23 12.38 0.86 -10.52
CA TYR A 23 11.52 1.36 -9.44
C TYR A 23 11.01 0.26 -8.49
N PHE A 24 10.81 -0.95 -9.00
CA PHE A 24 10.27 -2.08 -8.22
C PHE A 24 11.31 -3.14 -7.89
N ASP A 25 12.54 -3.00 -8.39
CA ASP A 25 13.58 -4.00 -8.17
C ASP A 25 14.20 -3.85 -6.78
N ARG A 26 13.99 -4.87 -5.93
CA ARG A 26 14.53 -4.90 -4.57
C ARG A 26 16.03 -5.19 -4.53
N ARG A 27 16.66 -5.58 -5.64
CA ARG A 27 18.11 -5.84 -5.73
C ARG A 27 18.94 -4.57 -5.53
N ILE A 28 18.39 -3.41 -5.89
CA ILE A 28 19.08 -2.11 -5.81
C ILE A 28 18.75 -1.36 -4.51
N ALA A 29 17.76 -1.84 -3.75
CA ALA A 29 17.21 -1.15 -2.58
C ALA A 29 18.18 -0.99 -1.39
N GLY A 30 19.36 -1.61 -1.44
CA GLY A 30 20.42 -1.45 -0.43
C GLY A 30 21.66 -0.68 -0.91
N GLU A 31 21.82 -0.39 -2.20
CA GLU A 31 23.04 0.24 -2.74
C GLU A 31 22.80 1.64 -3.36
N ALA A 32 21.57 1.97 -3.76
CA ALA A 32 21.27 3.24 -4.40
C ALA A 32 20.29 4.09 -3.58
N ASP A 33 20.82 4.85 -2.62
CA ASP A 33 20.07 5.87 -1.85
C ASP A 33 19.55 7.03 -2.76
N ASP A 34 19.99 7.11 -4.02
CA ASP A 34 19.66 8.20 -4.96
C ASP A 34 18.41 7.96 -5.83
N PHE A 35 17.85 6.74 -5.88
CA PHE A 35 16.68 6.43 -6.72
C PHE A 35 15.41 6.20 -5.89
N PRO A 36 14.25 6.75 -6.30
CA PRO A 36 12.98 6.46 -5.63
C PRO A 36 12.60 4.98 -5.83
N ILE A 37 12.42 4.25 -4.74
CA ILE A 37 12.05 2.82 -4.76
C ILE A 37 10.60 2.65 -4.30
N GLY A 38 9.83 1.81 -5.00
CA GLY A 38 8.47 1.46 -4.67
C GLY A 38 8.30 -0.03 -4.33
N SER A 39 7.28 -0.34 -3.53
CA SER A 39 6.92 -1.74 -3.23
C SER A 39 5.87 -2.24 -4.21
N ALA A 40 6.27 -3.17 -5.09
CA ALA A 40 5.34 -3.81 -6.03
C ALA A 40 4.17 -4.48 -5.31
N THR A 41 4.44 -5.15 -4.18
CA THR A 41 3.41 -5.78 -3.34
C THR A 41 2.37 -4.77 -2.87
N LEU A 42 2.81 -3.58 -2.43
CA LEU A 42 1.91 -2.51 -1.99
C LEU A 42 1.10 -1.99 -3.18
N THR A 43 1.76 -1.69 -4.30
CA THR A 43 1.09 -1.18 -5.50
C THR A 43 0.03 -2.15 -6.04
N TYR A 44 0.35 -3.43 -6.18
CA TYR A 44 -0.62 -4.44 -6.62
C TYR A 44 -1.72 -4.70 -5.59
N SER A 45 -1.43 -4.60 -4.29
CA SER A 45 -2.46 -4.69 -3.25
C SER A 45 -3.45 -3.53 -3.35
N LEU A 46 -2.97 -2.29 -3.48
CA LEU A 46 -3.82 -1.12 -3.68
C LEU A 46 -4.62 -1.18 -4.98
N LEU A 47 -4.00 -1.65 -6.08
CA LEU A 47 -4.69 -1.87 -7.35
C LEU A 47 -5.82 -2.90 -7.22
N SER A 48 -5.58 -4.00 -6.49
CA SER A 48 -6.57 -5.03 -6.23
C SER A 48 -7.76 -4.48 -5.43
N VAL A 49 -7.49 -3.68 -4.40
CA VAL A 49 -8.53 -3.00 -3.62
C VAL A 49 -9.34 -2.04 -4.50
N ALA A 50 -8.68 -1.25 -5.36
CA ALA A 50 -9.36 -0.34 -6.29
C ALA A 50 -10.30 -1.10 -7.25
N MET A 51 -9.85 -2.23 -7.80
CA MET A 51 -10.69 -3.08 -8.67
C MET A 51 -11.90 -3.66 -7.93
N LEU A 52 -11.74 -4.10 -6.68
CA LEU A 52 -12.85 -4.58 -5.85
C LEU A 52 -13.87 -3.49 -5.54
N ILE A 53 -13.41 -2.26 -5.27
CA ILE A 53 -14.30 -1.10 -5.05
C ILE A 53 -15.09 -0.78 -6.32
N ILE A 54 -14.45 -0.76 -7.49
CA ILE A 54 -15.13 -0.55 -8.78
C ILE A 54 -16.17 -1.64 -9.02
N LEU A 55 -15.84 -2.91 -8.75
CA LEU A 55 -16.78 -4.02 -8.87
C LEU A 55 -18.00 -3.84 -7.97
N ILE A 56 -17.81 -3.47 -6.70
CA ILE A 56 -18.92 -3.17 -5.78
C ILE A 56 -19.76 -2.01 -6.32
N ALA A 57 -19.14 -0.94 -6.81
CA ALA A 57 -19.83 0.22 -7.36
C ALA A 57 -20.69 -0.16 -8.57
N LEU A 58 -20.17 -0.99 -9.47
CA LEU A 58 -20.90 -1.52 -10.63
C LEU A 58 -22.12 -2.35 -10.21
N ILE A 59 -21.93 -3.29 -9.27
CA ILE A 59 -23.03 -4.12 -8.76
C ILE A 59 -24.08 -3.24 -8.08
N ASN A 60 -23.66 -2.26 -7.29
CA ASN A 60 -24.55 -1.29 -6.65
C ASN A 60 -25.36 -0.49 -7.66
N PHE A 61 -24.73 -0.01 -8.74
CA PHE A 61 -25.42 0.72 -9.79
C PHE A 61 -26.48 -0.14 -10.48
N VAL A 62 -26.13 -1.39 -10.82
CA VAL A 62 -27.07 -2.35 -11.41
C VAL A 62 -28.23 -2.63 -10.45
N ASN A 63 -27.94 -2.81 -9.16
CA ASN A 63 -28.94 -3.03 -8.12
C ASN A 63 -29.89 -1.83 -7.95
N PHE A 64 -29.36 -0.61 -7.96
CA PHE A 64 -30.13 0.63 -7.94
C PHE A 64 -31.04 0.73 -9.18
N PHE A 65 -30.51 0.43 -10.36
CA PHE A 65 -31.32 0.41 -11.58
C PHE A 65 -32.45 -0.62 -11.49
N PHE A 66 -32.17 -1.81 -10.98
CA PHE A 66 -33.19 -2.85 -10.78
C PHE A 66 -34.31 -2.41 -9.84
N ALA A 67 -34.05 -1.58 -8.84
CA ALA A 67 -35.08 -1.01 -7.99
C ALA A 67 -36.03 -0.07 -8.77
N LEU A 68 -35.52 0.60 -9.81
CA LEU A 68 -36.27 1.53 -10.67
C LEU A 68 -36.98 0.84 -11.85
N VAL A 69 -36.68 -0.43 -12.12
CA VAL A 69 -37.24 -1.21 -13.23
C VAL A 69 -38.78 -1.16 -13.30
N PRO A 70 -39.55 -1.33 -12.20
CA PRO A 70 -41.02 -1.31 -12.28
C PRO A 70 -41.58 0.02 -12.82
N VAL A 71 -41.02 1.14 -12.36
CA VAL A 71 -41.43 2.49 -12.78
C VAL A 71 -41.02 2.74 -14.23
N ARG A 72 -39.78 2.40 -14.58
CA ARG A 72 -39.22 2.60 -15.92
C ARG A 72 -39.87 1.71 -16.99
N LEU A 73 -40.19 0.46 -16.65
CA LEU A 73 -40.90 -0.47 -17.55
C LEU A 73 -42.26 0.08 -17.98
N ARG A 74 -43.01 0.68 -17.08
CA ARG A 74 -44.32 1.28 -17.40
C ARG A 74 -44.17 2.39 -18.45
N ALA A 75 -43.22 3.30 -18.26
CA ALA A 75 -42.93 4.37 -19.21
C ALA A 75 -42.47 3.83 -20.58
N VAL A 76 -41.57 2.84 -20.59
CA VAL A 76 -41.06 2.23 -21.81
C VAL A 76 -42.16 1.51 -22.60
N ASN A 77 -43.06 0.80 -21.92
CA ASN A 77 -44.16 0.11 -22.58
C ASN A 77 -45.16 1.07 -23.21
N ILE A 78 -45.45 2.19 -22.54
CA ILE A 78 -46.27 3.28 -23.12
C ILE A 78 -45.61 3.79 -24.40
N LEU A 79 -44.32 4.12 -24.36
CA LEU A 79 -43.58 4.61 -25.53
C LEU A 79 -43.52 3.59 -26.68
N LYS A 80 -43.34 2.29 -26.37
CA LYS A 80 -43.39 1.22 -27.37
C LYS A 80 -44.76 1.09 -28.05
N VAL A 81 -45.85 1.26 -27.29
CA VAL A 81 -47.22 1.26 -27.86
C VAL A 81 -47.42 2.44 -28.80
N PHE A 82 -46.81 3.59 -28.50
CA PHE A 82 -46.75 4.76 -29.39
C PHE A 82 -45.74 4.64 -30.55
N GLY A 83 -45.10 3.47 -30.72
CA GLY A 83 -44.21 3.19 -31.87
C GLY A 83 -42.74 3.56 -31.66
N ALA A 84 -42.30 3.87 -30.44
CA ALA A 84 -40.89 4.18 -30.18
C ALA A 84 -39.98 2.96 -30.47
N PRO A 85 -38.92 3.11 -31.30
CA PRO A 85 -38.03 2.01 -31.60
C PRO A 85 -37.18 1.63 -30.38
N THR A 86 -36.98 0.33 -30.17
CA THR A 86 -36.20 -0.21 -29.03
C THR A 86 -34.76 0.32 -28.97
N ARG A 87 -34.15 0.64 -30.12
CA ARG A 87 -32.82 1.27 -30.21
C ARG A 87 -32.79 2.66 -29.55
N SER A 88 -33.80 3.49 -29.81
CA SER A 88 -33.88 4.84 -29.23
C SER A 88 -34.01 4.79 -27.70
N LEU A 89 -34.84 3.88 -27.20
CA LEU A 89 -35.02 3.65 -25.76
C LEU A 89 -33.71 3.17 -25.09
N ARG A 90 -32.99 2.23 -25.72
CA ARG A 90 -31.68 1.77 -25.21
C ARG A 90 -30.65 2.90 -25.16
N PHE A 91 -30.59 3.72 -26.21
CA PHE A 91 -29.65 4.84 -26.27
C PHE A 91 -29.94 5.90 -25.21
N SER A 92 -31.22 6.19 -24.93
CA SER A 92 -31.61 7.09 -23.85
C SER A 92 -31.15 6.60 -22.47
N PHE A 93 -31.29 5.31 -22.17
CA PHE A 93 -30.79 4.74 -20.91
C PHE A 93 -29.27 4.76 -20.79
N LEU A 94 -28.57 4.46 -21.89
CA LEU A 94 -27.11 4.56 -21.92
C LEU A 94 -26.66 6.01 -21.70
N PHE A 95 -27.28 6.96 -22.39
CA PHE A 95 -26.98 8.39 -22.25
C PHE A 95 -27.21 8.88 -20.81
N GLU A 96 -28.29 8.44 -20.17
CA GLU A 96 -28.54 8.74 -18.76
C GLU A 96 -27.44 8.17 -17.84
N ALA A 97 -27.02 6.92 -18.05
CA ALA A 97 -25.93 6.31 -17.29
C ALA A 97 -24.60 7.05 -17.48
N PHE A 98 -24.27 7.47 -18.71
CA PHE A 98 -23.11 8.31 -18.98
C PHE A 98 -23.21 9.67 -18.27
N GLY A 99 -24.40 10.28 -18.24
CA GLY A 99 -24.63 11.53 -17.52
C GLY A 99 -24.34 11.40 -16.01
N PHE A 100 -24.85 10.34 -15.38
CA PHE A 100 -24.55 10.06 -13.97
C PHE A 100 -23.05 9.84 -13.73
N MET A 101 -22.38 9.11 -14.63
CA MET A 101 -20.95 8.84 -14.48
C MET A 101 -20.10 10.10 -14.66
N LEU A 102 -20.47 10.97 -15.61
CA LEU A 102 -19.79 12.23 -15.81
C LEU A 102 -19.93 13.15 -14.59
N LEU A 103 -21.13 13.21 -13.99
CA LEU A 103 -21.34 13.95 -12.74
C LEU A 103 -20.51 13.35 -11.59
N ALA A 104 -20.49 12.03 -11.45
CA ALA A 104 -19.67 11.36 -10.43
C ALA A 104 -18.17 11.63 -10.62
N GLN A 105 -17.70 11.64 -11.88
CA GLN A 105 -16.31 11.97 -12.22
C GLN A 105 -15.96 13.42 -11.85
N LEU A 106 -16.85 14.37 -12.14
CA LEU A 106 -16.66 15.78 -11.74
C LEU A 106 -16.62 15.92 -10.21
N CYS A 107 -17.49 15.22 -9.48
CA CYS A 107 -17.44 15.18 -8.02
C CYS A 107 -16.11 14.58 -7.52
N ALA A 108 -15.63 13.49 -8.14
CA ALA A 108 -14.35 12.88 -7.78
C ALA A 108 -13.17 13.83 -8.00
N TRP A 109 -13.15 14.57 -9.12
CA TRP A 109 -12.12 15.58 -9.38
C TRP A 109 -12.20 16.75 -8.41
N TYR A 110 -13.40 17.22 -8.08
CA TYR A 110 -13.58 18.26 -7.06
C TYR A 110 -13.01 17.83 -5.71
N VAL A 111 -13.31 16.60 -5.27
CA VAL A 111 -12.77 16.04 -4.02
C VAL A 111 -11.25 15.92 -4.08
N ALA A 112 -10.67 15.49 -5.21
CA ALA A 112 -9.22 15.41 -5.38
C ALA A 112 -8.54 16.77 -5.24
N ILE A 113 -9.11 17.83 -5.84
CA ILE A 113 -8.60 19.21 -5.69
C ILE A 113 -8.73 19.67 -4.24
N ALA A 114 -9.87 19.40 -3.58
CA ALA A 114 -10.10 19.79 -2.19
C ALA A 114 -9.10 19.14 -1.22
N LEU A 115 -8.72 17.87 -1.47
CA LEU A 115 -7.76 17.14 -0.64
C LEU A 115 -6.31 17.59 -0.81
N LYS A 116 -5.95 18.20 -1.95
CA LYS A 116 -4.58 18.67 -2.24
C LYS A 116 -4.02 19.59 -1.15
N GLY A 117 -4.87 20.41 -0.51
CA GLY A 117 -4.46 21.36 0.53
C GLY A 117 -4.52 20.83 1.96
N THR A 118 -4.77 19.54 2.16
CA THR A 118 -4.97 18.93 3.48
C THR A 118 -3.84 17.97 3.84
N GLU A 119 -3.75 17.60 5.12
CA GLU A 119 -2.84 16.55 5.62
C GLU A 119 -2.96 15.23 4.84
N PHE A 120 -4.10 14.96 4.20
CA PHE A 120 -4.29 13.77 3.35
C PHE A 120 -3.36 13.73 2.14
N ALA A 121 -2.95 14.88 1.61
CA ALA A 121 -2.00 14.95 0.51
C ALA A 121 -0.64 14.35 0.90
N SER A 122 -0.25 14.41 2.18
CA SER A 122 1.02 13.85 2.68
C SER A 122 1.07 12.32 2.64
N TYR A 123 -0.09 11.65 2.62
CA TYR A 123 -0.16 10.18 2.55
C TYR A 123 -0.04 9.65 1.12
N VAL A 124 -0.08 10.52 0.11
CA VAL A 124 0.06 10.16 -1.30
C VAL A 124 1.41 10.66 -1.78
N SER A 125 2.26 9.74 -2.23
CA SER A 125 3.61 10.05 -2.73
C SER A 125 3.61 10.82 -4.05
N SER A 126 2.48 10.86 -4.76
CA SER A 126 2.32 11.59 -6.02
C SER A 126 1.63 12.94 -5.81
N SER A 127 1.96 13.91 -6.67
CA SER A 127 1.27 15.19 -6.74
C SER A 127 -0.23 14.96 -6.97
N LEU A 128 -1.09 15.55 -6.13
CA LEU A 128 -2.55 15.56 -6.38
C LEU A 128 -2.95 16.62 -7.42
N ALA A 129 -1.99 17.36 -8.00
CA ALA A 129 -2.29 18.31 -9.05
C ALA A 129 -2.75 17.58 -10.32
N LEU A 130 -3.92 17.98 -10.84
CA LEU A 130 -4.49 17.41 -12.05
C LEU A 130 -3.56 17.58 -13.27
N GLY A 131 -2.82 18.68 -13.34
CA GLY A 131 -1.89 18.98 -14.43
C GLY A 131 -0.69 18.02 -14.51
N ASP A 132 -0.23 17.52 -13.36
CA ASP A 132 0.95 16.66 -13.29
C ASP A 132 0.62 15.20 -13.65
N ASN A 133 -0.66 14.82 -13.62
CA ASN A 133 -1.13 13.44 -13.80
C ASN A 133 -2.16 13.29 -14.94
N LEU A 134 -1.97 14.04 -16.03
CA LEU A 134 -2.81 13.97 -17.23
C LEU A 134 -3.08 12.54 -17.74
N PRO A 135 -2.07 11.63 -17.81
CA PRO A 135 -2.31 10.25 -18.24
C PRO A 135 -3.26 9.49 -17.31
N VAL A 136 -3.13 9.70 -16.00
CA VAL A 136 -3.97 9.05 -14.98
C VAL A 136 -5.41 9.53 -15.07
N LEU A 137 -5.62 10.82 -15.36
CA LEU A 137 -6.95 11.37 -15.62
C LEU A 137 -7.60 10.75 -16.86
N GLY A 138 -6.82 10.56 -17.93
CA GLY A 138 -7.28 9.86 -19.13
C GLY A 138 -7.69 8.42 -18.84
N ILE A 139 -6.87 7.68 -18.09
CA ILE A 139 -7.18 6.31 -17.67
C ILE A 139 -8.43 6.26 -16.79
N SER A 140 -8.52 7.14 -15.79
CA SER A 140 -9.69 7.23 -14.89
C SER A 140 -10.97 7.52 -15.68
N LEU A 141 -10.93 8.47 -16.61
CA LEU A 141 -12.08 8.76 -17.47
C LEU A 141 -12.43 7.57 -18.35
N GLY A 142 -11.44 6.90 -18.94
CA GLY A 142 -11.63 5.69 -19.75
C GLY A 142 -12.30 4.57 -18.97
N VAL A 143 -11.80 4.27 -17.77
CA VAL A 143 -12.39 3.26 -16.87
C VAL A 143 -13.82 3.65 -16.49
N SER A 144 -14.06 4.92 -16.19
CA SER A 144 -15.41 5.42 -15.87
C SER A 144 -16.39 5.26 -17.04
N LEU A 145 -15.97 5.55 -18.26
CA LEU A 145 -16.80 5.37 -19.46
C LEU A 145 -17.10 3.89 -19.73
N VAL A 146 -16.11 3.01 -19.59
CA VAL A 146 -16.30 1.56 -19.71
C VAL A 146 -17.26 1.06 -18.64
N ALA A 147 -17.10 1.52 -17.39
CA ALA A 147 -17.99 1.19 -16.28
C ALA A 147 -19.43 1.62 -16.56
N ALA A 148 -19.65 2.86 -17.02
CA ALA A 148 -20.97 3.37 -17.40
C ALA A 148 -21.60 2.55 -18.53
N PHE A 149 -20.80 2.17 -19.54
CA PHE A 149 -21.27 1.34 -20.64
C PHE A 149 -21.69 -0.05 -20.16
N VAL A 150 -20.85 -0.74 -19.36
CA VAL A 150 -21.16 -2.07 -18.83
C VAL A 150 -22.38 -2.03 -17.91
N ALA A 151 -22.38 -1.09 -16.97
CA ALA A 151 -23.43 -0.97 -15.96
C ALA A 151 -24.76 -0.50 -16.56
N GLY A 152 -24.74 0.32 -17.61
CA GLY A 152 -25.94 0.83 -18.29
C GLY A 152 -26.49 -0.10 -19.38
N SER A 153 -25.63 -0.89 -20.04
CA SER A 153 -26.06 -1.80 -21.13
C SER A 153 -26.99 -2.90 -20.63
N PHE A 154 -26.66 -3.49 -19.48
CA PHE A 154 -27.42 -4.60 -18.92
C PHE A 154 -28.87 -4.19 -18.54
N PRO A 155 -29.09 -3.16 -17.72
CA PRO A 155 -30.36 -2.42 -17.57
C PRO A 155 -31.15 -2.16 -18.85
N ALA A 156 -30.52 -1.55 -19.85
CA ALA A 156 -31.17 -1.10 -21.07
C ALA A 156 -31.69 -2.29 -21.88
N TRP A 157 -30.92 -3.37 -21.98
CA TRP A 157 -31.36 -4.60 -22.62
C TRP A 157 -32.45 -5.31 -21.84
N TYR A 158 -32.31 -5.40 -20.52
CA TYR A 158 -33.29 -6.07 -19.68
C TYR A 158 -34.68 -5.42 -19.80
N ILE A 159 -34.81 -4.11 -19.59
CA ILE A 159 -36.10 -3.41 -19.67
C ILE A 159 -36.70 -3.45 -21.09
N THR A 160 -35.87 -3.28 -22.13
CA THR A 160 -36.38 -3.23 -23.51
C THR A 160 -36.73 -4.60 -24.09
N SER A 161 -36.35 -5.71 -23.45
CA SER A 161 -36.69 -7.07 -23.89
C SER A 161 -38.13 -7.49 -23.57
N PHE A 162 -38.83 -6.79 -22.66
CA PHE A 162 -40.18 -7.17 -22.25
C PHE A 162 -41.22 -6.92 -23.35
N ASN A 163 -42.11 -7.90 -23.53
CA ASN A 163 -43.25 -7.83 -24.43
C ASN A 163 -44.39 -7.00 -23.79
N PRO A 164 -44.87 -5.92 -24.44
CA PRO A 164 -45.96 -5.08 -23.93
C PRO A 164 -47.24 -5.86 -23.58
N ALA A 165 -47.53 -6.96 -24.30
CA ALA A 165 -48.74 -7.77 -24.08
C ALA A 165 -48.76 -8.49 -22.72
N MET A 166 -47.59 -8.81 -22.16
CA MET A 166 -47.49 -9.40 -20.82
C MET A 166 -47.56 -8.36 -19.70
N ALA A 167 -47.20 -7.11 -19.99
CA ALA A 167 -47.25 -6.02 -19.01
C ALA A 167 -48.69 -5.58 -18.67
N ALA A 168 -49.62 -5.74 -19.62
CA ALA A 168 -51.04 -5.41 -19.41
C ALA A 168 -51.79 -6.42 -18.50
N LYS A 169 -51.29 -7.66 -18.37
CA LYS A 169 -51.96 -8.74 -17.60
C LYS A 169 -51.63 -8.74 -16.10
N GLY A 170 -50.96 -7.72 -15.56
CA GLY A 170 -50.72 -7.61 -14.11
C GLY A 170 -49.78 -8.65 -13.50
N SER A 171 -49.24 -9.59 -14.29
CA SER A 171 -48.21 -10.56 -13.89
C SER A 171 -46.85 -9.85 -13.74
N PHE A 172 -46.80 -8.84 -12.86
CA PHE A 172 -45.66 -7.96 -12.59
C PHE A 172 -44.59 -8.60 -11.70
N VAL A 173 -44.57 -9.91 -11.64
CA VAL A 173 -43.61 -10.65 -10.85
C VAL A 173 -42.48 -11.01 -11.79
N GLY A 174 -41.49 -10.11 -11.89
CA GLY A 174 -40.32 -10.28 -12.73
C GLY A 174 -39.79 -11.72 -12.69
N SER A 175 -39.37 -12.22 -13.87
CA SER A 175 -38.94 -13.61 -14.08
C SER A 175 -38.17 -14.13 -12.86
N THR A 176 -38.54 -15.33 -12.39
CA THR A 176 -37.86 -16.00 -11.27
C THR A 176 -36.34 -16.00 -11.44
N ALA A 177 -35.87 -16.11 -12.70
CA ALA A 177 -34.46 -16.01 -13.04
C ALA A 177 -33.85 -14.62 -12.76
N GLY A 178 -34.55 -13.54 -13.10
CA GLY A 178 -34.10 -12.16 -12.83
C GLY A 178 -34.03 -11.85 -11.33
N ARG A 179 -34.96 -12.39 -10.54
CA ARG A 179 -34.92 -12.24 -9.07
C ARG A 179 -33.76 -13.01 -8.45
N ARG A 180 -33.54 -14.26 -8.87
CA ARG A 180 -32.38 -15.07 -8.44
C ARG A 180 -31.05 -14.41 -8.82
N PHE A 181 -30.95 -13.87 -10.03
CA PHE A 181 -29.77 -13.16 -10.49
C PHE A 181 -29.45 -11.92 -9.62
N ARG A 182 -30.47 -11.11 -9.30
CA ARG A 182 -30.32 -9.98 -8.39
C ARG A 182 -29.87 -10.42 -6.99
N THR A 183 -30.47 -11.48 -6.45
CA THR A 183 -30.08 -12.02 -5.13
C THR A 183 -28.64 -12.52 -5.14
N ALA A 184 -28.19 -13.16 -6.22
CA ALA A 184 -26.80 -13.61 -6.37
C ALA A 184 -25.82 -12.42 -6.44
N LEU A 185 -26.13 -11.40 -7.26
CA LEU A 185 -25.35 -10.16 -7.34
C LEU A 185 -25.21 -9.48 -5.97
N LEU A 186 -26.32 -9.37 -5.24
CA LEU A 186 -26.33 -8.80 -3.89
C LEU A 186 -25.47 -9.62 -2.93
N GLY A 187 -25.54 -10.96 -3.00
CA GLY A 187 -24.70 -11.85 -2.20
C GLY A 187 -23.21 -11.64 -2.47
N VAL A 188 -22.80 -11.62 -3.75
CA VAL A 188 -21.41 -11.35 -4.15
C VAL A 188 -20.93 -10.00 -3.62
N GLN A 189 -21.75 -8.95 -3.75
CA GLN A 189 -21.42 -7.63 -3.24
C GLN A 189 -21.16 -7.65 -1.73
N PHE A 190 -22.03 -8.27 -0.95
CA PHE A 190 -21.86 -8.35 0.51
C PHE A 190 -20.60 -9.15 0.88
N ILE A 191 -20.30 -10.23 0.17
CA ILE A 191 -19.06 -11.01 0.40
C ILE A 191 -17.83 -10.12 0.17
N VAL A 192 -17.77 -9.39 -0.95
CA VAL A 192 -16.63 -8.52 -1.25
C VAL A 192 -16.54 -7.38 -0.24
N ALA A 193 -17.66 -6.76 0.13
CA ALA A 193 -17.70 -5.66 1.10
C ALA A 193 -17.23 -6.11 2.50
N ILE A 194 -17.73 -7.27 2.99
CA ILE A 194 -17.29 -7.85 4.25
C ILE A 194 -15.80 -8.20 4.19
N GLY A 195 -15.32 -8.77 3.08
CA GLY A 195 -13.90 -9.05 2.86
C GLY A 195 -13.02 -7.80 2.98
N LEU A 196 -13.43 -6.68 2.36
CA LEU A 196 -12.73 -5.40 2.47
C LEU A 196 -12.74 -4.85 3.90
N ILE A 197 -13.85 -4.97 4.63
CA ILE A 197 -13.93 -4.55 6.04
C ILE A 197 -12.96 -5.38 6.88
N VAL A 198 -12.97 -6.71 6.74
CA VAL A 198 -12.05 -7.60 7.47
C VAL A 198 -10.60 -7.27 7.12
N PHE A 199 -10.27 -7.10 5.84
CA PHE A 199 -8.93 -6.72 5.39
C PHE A 199 -8.46 -5.39 6.00
N SER A 200 -9.33 -4.37 6.02
CA SER A 200 -9.03 -3.08 6.63
C SER A 200 -8.81 -3.19 8.14
N VAL A 201 -9.68 -3.92 8.84
CA VAL A 201 -9.54 -4.15 10.29
C VAL A 201 -8.27 -4.93 10.61
N CYS A 202 -7.95 -5.98 9.85
CA CYS A 202 -6.70 -6.74 10.01
C CYS A 202 -5.47 -5.85 9.81
N THR A 203 -5.46 -5.02 8.76
CA THR A 203 -4.36 -4.07 8.51
C THR A 203 -4.21 -3.08 9.66
N LEU A 204 -5.31 -2.53 10.18
CA LEU A 204 -5.30 -1.63 11.33
C LEU A 204 -4.79 -2.32 12.61
N LEU A 205 -5.17 -3.57 12.85
CA LEU A 205 -4.70 -4.37 13.98
C LEU A 205 -3.20 -4.66 13.85
N GLN A 206 -2.73 -5.05 12.66
CA GLN A 206 -1.31 -5.28 12.40
C GLN A 206 -0.49 -4.01 12.61
N GLN A 207 -0.95 -2.87 12.09
CA GLN A 207 -0.25 -1.59 12.28
C GLN A 207 -0.18 -1.20 13.76
N ARG A 208 -1.26 -1.41 14.53
CA ARG A 208 -1.26 -1.18 15.98
C ARG A 208 -0.33 -2.13 16.73
N TYR A 209 -0.30 -3.40 16.32
CA TYR A 209 0.61 -4.40 16.88
C TYR A 209 2.05 -3.98 16.67
N VAL A 210 2.46 -3.70 15.43
CA VAL A 210 3.83 -3.28 15.10
C VAL A 210 4.26 -2.02 15.86
N ARG A 211 3.35 -1.04 16.06
CA ARG A 211 3.66 0.19 16.82
C ARG A 211 3.84 -0.03 18.32
N ARG A 212 3.16 -1.03 18.91
CA ARG A 212 3.16 -1.30 20.35
C ARG A 212 3.96 -2.53 20.71
N PHE A 213 4.58 -3.19 19.73
CA PHE A 213 5.38 -4.36 19.96
C PHE A 213 6.61 -3.91 20.74
N ASP A 214 6.81 -4.51 21.91
CA ASP A 214 7.99 -4.24 22.73
C ASP A 214 9.20 -4.85 22.02
N LEU A 215 10.08 -3.98 21.52
CA LEU A 215 11.30 -4.35 20.84
C LEU A 215 12.44 -4.66 21.81
N GLY A 216 12.22 -4.48 23.13
CA GLY A 216 13.24 -4.62 24.17
C GLY A 216 14.20 -3.42 24.24
N PHE A 217 13.86 -2.31 23.58
CA PHE A 217 14.57 -1.04 23.61
C PHE A 217 13.59 0.12 23.39
N ASP A 218 13.97 1.32 23.80
CA ASP A 218 13.13 2.49 23.61
C ASP A 218 13.19 2.98 22.16
N HIS A 219 12.06 2.88 21.46
CA HIS A 219 11.87 3.43 20.11
C HIS A 219 10.92 4.63 20.11
N GLU A 220 10.30 4.95 21.24
CA GLU A 220 9.41 6.09 21.36
C GLU A 220 10.29 7.34 21.48
N GLN A 221 10.15 8.30 20.55
CA GLN A 221 10.90 9.58 20.54
C GLN A 221 12.37 9.52 20.08
N VAL A 222 12.80 8.43 19.42
CA VAL A 222 14.13 8.38 18.78
C VAL A 222 14.07 8.97 17.36
N LEU A 223 14.83 10.03 17.11
CA LEU A 223 15.01 10.60 15.78
C LEU A 223 16.29 10.07 15.13
N THR A 224 16.16 9.43 13.97
CA THR A 224 17.30 8.94 13.19
C THR A 224 17.46 9.72 11.89
N PHE A 225 18.67 10.14 11.56
CA PHE A 225 19.01 10.72 10.27
C PHE A 225 20.31 10.12 9.74
N TYR A 226 20.44 10.07 8.43
CA TYR A 226 21.64 9.58 7.76
C TYR A 226 22.59 10.75 7.48
N PHE A 227 23.88 10.55 7.76
CA PHE A 227 24.91 11.54 7.49
C PHE A 227 25.89 10.97 6.45
N PRO A 228 25.90 11.49 5.21
CA PRO A 228 26.70 10.92 4.11
C PRO A 228 28.20 11.20 4.23
N SER A 229 28.66 11.83 5.32
CA SER A 229 30.06 12.21 5.51
C SER A 229 30.73 11.32 6.56
N SER A 230 31.88 10.75 6.20
CA SER A 230 32.76 10.02 7.13
C SER A 230 33.38 10.89 8.23
N LYS A 231 33.12 12.20 8.24
CA LYS A 231 33.60 13.12 9.29
C LYS A 231 33.09 12.71 10.68
N LEU A 232 31.86 12.23 10.79
CA LEU A 232 31.30 11.76 12.07
C LEU A 232 31.79 10.35 12.46
N SER A 233 32.54 9.67 11.59
CA SER A 233 33.23 8.43 11.94
C SER A 233 34.40 8.69 12.90
N ASN A 234 35.00 9.88 12.88
CA ASN A 234 36.02 10.28 13.86
C ASN A 234 35.35 10.58 15.22
N PRO A 235 35.77 9.92 16.32
CA PRO A 235 35.26 10.18 17.67
C PRO A 235 35.24 11.66 18.06
N ASP A 236 36.30 12.42 17.78
CA ASP A 236 36.41 13.82 18.23
C ASP A 236 35.41 14.75 17.52
N SER A 237 35.16 14.47 16.23
CA SER A 237 34.16 15.20 15.44
C SER A 237 32.74 14.85 15.86
N PHE A 238 32.50 13.58 16.21
CA PHE A 238 31.22 13.14 16.77
C PHE A 238 30.97 13.79 18.14
N ASP A 239 31.95 13.79 19.04
CA ASP A 239 31.82 14.38 20.38
C ASP A 239 31.46 15.87 20.32
N THR A 240 32.07 16.61 19.39
CA THR A 240 31.76 18.03 19.14
C THR A 240 30.31 18.21 18.66
N PHE A 241 29.87 17.35 17.74
CA PHE A 241 28.51 17.36 17.21
C PHE A 241 27.47 16.97 18.27
N ALA A 242 27.72 15.88 19.00
CA ALA A 242 26.88 15.40 20.09
C ALA A 242 26.75 16.46 21.20
N SER A 243 27.84 17.10 21.60
CA SER A 243 27.84 18.17 22.61
C SER A 243 27.03 19.39 22.14
N SER A 244 27.08 19.71 20.85
CA SER A 244 26.31 20.82 20.29
C SER A 244 24.81 20.54 20.27
N LEU A 245 24.40 19.30 20.01
CA LEU A 245 23.01 18.86 20.08
C LEU A 245 22.51 18.77 21.53
N GLN A 246 23.32 18.21 22.43
CA GLN A 246 23.00 18.12 23.86
C GLN A 246 22.93 19.48 24.57
N ALA A 247 23.31 20.57 23.90
CA ALA A 247 23.04 21.92 24.40
C ALA A 247 21.54 22.24 24.45
N ASP A 248 20.70 21.56 23.66
CA ASP A 248 19.25 21.62 23.79
C ASP A 248 18.78 20.66 24.90
N PRO A 249 18.14 21.17 25.98
CA PRO A 249 17.68 20.34 27.09
C PRO A 249 16.59 19.32 26.70
N GLN A 250 15.99 19.43 25.51
CA GLN A 250 15.02 18.44 25.01
C GLN A 250 15.70 17.16 24.47
N ILE A 251 17.01 17.19 24.25
CA ILE A 251 17.76 16.05 23.70
C ILE A 251 18.37 15.26 24.86
N ALA A 252 17.78 14.10 25.17
CA ALA A 252 18.22 13.24 26.27
C ALA A 252 19.56 12.51 26.00
N GLY A 253 19.86 12.23 24.73
CA GLY A 253 21.06 11.49 24.35
C GLY A 253 21.30 11.54 22.84
N VAL A 254 22.57 11.41 22.44
CA VAL A 254 22.98 11.36 21.04
C VAL A 254 23.95 10.20 20.88
N THR A 255 23.66 9.32 19.93
CA THR A 255 24.51 8.18 19.59
C THR A 255 24.61 8.04 18.07
N ALA A 256 25.51 7.18 17.60
CA ALA A 256 25.64 6.88 16.18
C ALA A 256 25.80 5.37 15.95
N SER A 257 25.30 4.92 14.80
CA SER A 257 25.49 3.57 14.27
C SER A 257 25.99 3.64 12.84
N GLY A 258 26.74 2.62 12.41
CA GLY A 258 27.32 2.55 11.07
C GLY A 258 26.27 2.43 9.95
N ASN A 259 25.10 1.88 10.26
CA ASN A 259 23.99 1.69 9.32
C ASN A 259 22.69 2.26 9.91
N ARG A 260 21.64 2.40 9.09
CA ARG A 260 20.31 2.78 9.57
C ARG A 260 19.81 1.79 10.60
N PHE A 261 19.26 2.34 11.69
CA PHE A 261 18.79 1.56 12.82
C PHE A 261 17.61 0.63 12.44
N VAL A 262 16.76 1.09 11.51
CA VAL A 262 15.57 0.40 11.00
C VAL A 262 15.71 0.17 9.49
N ALA A 263 15.42 -1.06 9.04
CA ALA A 263 15.17 -1.46 7.65
C ALA A 263 16.36 -1.66 6.67
N GLU A 264 17.62 -1.60 7.11
CA GLU A 264 18.76 -1.81 6.22
C GLU A 264 19.37 -3.21 6.33
N ALA A 265 19.83 -3.76 5.21
CA ALA A 265 20.51 -5.05 5.13
C ALA A 265 21.82 -4.98 5.92
N ILE A 266 21.83 -5.61 7.09
CA ILE A 266 23.02 -5.69 7.94
C ILE A 266 23.98 -6.70 7.32
N SER A 267 25.28 -6.42 7.33
CA SER A 267 26.32 -7.39 6.98
C SER A 267 26.08 -8.72 7.71
N VAL A 268 25.74 -9.75 6.93
CA VAL A 268 25.52 -11.10 7.44
C VAL A 268 26.84 -11.84 7.37
N PHE A 269 27.45 -12.06 8.52
CA PHE A 269 28.56 -13.00 8.62
C PHE A 269 27.98 -14.39 8.83
N GLY A 270 28.01 -15.22 7.78
CA GLY A 270 27.71 -16.64 7.90
C GLY A 270 28.77 -17.32 8.75
N ARG A 271 28.38 -17.88 9.89
CA ARG A 271 29.28 -18.64 10.76
C ARG A 271 28.64 -19.98 11.09
N LYS A 272 29.41 -21.06 10.93
CA LYS A 272 29.00 -22.38 11.43
C LYS A 272 29.17 -22.40 12.95
N ILE A 273 28.07 -22.61 13.65
CA ILE A 273 28.04 -22.80 15.10
C ILE A 273 27.30 -24.12 15.34
N ASN A 274 27.98 -25.11 15.93
CA ASN A 274 27.41 -26.44 16.20
C ASN A 274 26.78 -27.10 14.95
N ASP A 275 27.49 -27.09 13.82
CA ASP A 275 27.06 -27.64 12.52
C ASP A 275 25.82 -26.98 11.88
N GLU A 276 25.24 -25.94 12.50
CA GLU A 276 24.25 -25.06 11.88
C GLU A 276 24.92 -23.81 11.29
N GLU A 277 24.48 -23.43 10.09
CA GLU A 277 24.86 -22.15 9.50
C GLU A 277 24.02 -21.03 10.11
N VAL A 278 24.68 -20.12 10.82
CA VAL A 278 24.02 -19.00 11.50
C VAL A 278 24.46 -17.70 10.83
N GLY A 279 23.50 -16.96 10.29
CA GLY A 279 23.73 -15.59 9.84
C GLY A 279 23.84 -14.65 11.04
N ILE A 280 25.02 -14.06 11.24
CA ILE A 280 25.26 -13.09 12.30
C ILE A 280 25.16 -11.68 11.71
N HIS A 281 24.18 -10.91 12.18
CA HIS A 281 24.04 -9.51 11.85
C HIS A 281 24.91 -8.67 12.80
N VAL A 282 25.98 -8.06 12.27
CA VAL A 282 26.89 -7.22 13.05
C VAL A 282 26.59 -5.75 12.81
N ARG A 283 26.42 -4.98 13.89
CA ARG A 283 26.21 -3.54 13.82
C ARG A 283 27.31 -2.81 14.57
N PHE A 284 27.98 -1.90 13.86
CA PHE A 284 28.91 -0.97 14.48
C PHE A 284 28.12 0.16 15.14
N VAL A 285 28.38 0.38 16.42
CA VAL A 285 27.70 1.38 17.24
C VAL A 285 28.73 2.11 18.11
N ARG A 286 28.38 3.31 18.57
CA ARG A 286 29.16 4.02 19.59
C ARG A 286 28.99 3.38 20.97
N SER A 287 29.93 3.63 21.87
CA SER A 287 29.91 3.07 23.22
C SER A 287 28.61 3.35 23.99
N ASN A 288 28.07 4.56 23.89
CA ASN A 288 26.83 4.97 24.58
C ASN A 288 25.53 4.50 23.91
N PHE A 289 25.59 3.64 22.90
CA PHE A 289 24.42 3.26 22.10
C PHE A 289 23.36 2.51 22.91
N LEU A 290 23.80 1.59 23.76
CA LEU A 290 22.90 0.81 24.61
C LEU A 290 22.22 1.69 25.65
N ASP A 291 22.97 2.63 26.25
CA ASP A 291 22.44 3.61 27.21
C ASP A 291 21.36 4.51 26.60
N VAL A 292 21.64 5.09 25.43
CA VAL A 292 20.71 6.02 24.75
C VAL A 292 19.41 5.32 24.33
N LEU A 293 19.47 4.03 24.01
CA LEU A 293 18.30 3.23 23.64
C LEU A 293 17.69 2.43 24.82
N GLY A 294 18.25 2.57 26.02
CA GLY A 294 17.79 1.85 27.21
C GLY A 294 17.88 0.33 27.10
N ILE A 295 18.84 -0.20 26.35
CA ILE A 295 19.02 -1.65 26.16
C ILE A 295 19.77 -2.23 27.37
N PRO A 296 19.17 -3.13 28.16
CA PRO A 296 19.82 -3.67 29.35
C PRO A 296 20.87 -4.73 28.99
N VAL A 297 22.06 -4.62 29.58
CA VAL A 297 23.09 -5.68 29.53
C VAL A 297 22.79 -6.73 30.59
N LEU A 298 22.53 -7.98 30.16
CA LEU A 298 22.14 -9.08 31.05
C LEU A 298 23.35 -9.73 31.77
N ALA A 299 24.51 -9.75 31.13
CA ALA A 299 25.73 -10.37 31.64
C ALA A 299 26.96 -9.80 30.91
N GLY A 300 28.10 -9.77 31.61
CA GLY A 300 29.37 -9.28 31.06
C GLY A 300 29.63 -7.80 31.36
N GLU A 301 30.55 -7.20 30.62
CA GLU A 301 30.86 -5.77 30.71
C GLU A 301 30.18 -5.02 29.57
N ASP A 302 29.62 -3.85 29.89
CA ASP A 302 29.09 -2.91 28.89
C ASP A 302 30.22 -2.19 28.12
N PHE A 303 29.87 -1.52 27.03
CA PHE A 303 30.76 -0.61 26.36
C PHE A 303 31.14 0.56 27.28
N ARG A 304 32.37 1.05 27.11
CA ARG A 304 32.89 2.21 27.84
C ARG A 304 33.35 3.27 26.85
N PRO A 305 33.35 4.56 27.22
CA PRO A 305 33.74 5.65 26.33
C PRO A 305 35.14 5.50 25.73
N GLU A 306 36.07 4.84 26.43
CA GLU A 306 37.42 4.61 25.93
C GLU A 306 37.44 3.66 24.72
N HIS A 307 36.43 2.78 24.59
CA HIS A 307 36.35 1.80 23.50
C HIS A 307 36.13 2.46 22.14
N ASP A 308 35.55 3.66 22.08
CA ASP A 308 35.36 4.38 20.81
C ASP A 308 36.69 4.83 20.17
N ARG A 309 37.77 4.89 20.97
CA ARG A 309 39.13 5.29 20.55
C ARG A 309 40.12 4.12 20.57
N ASP A 310 39.68 2.91 20.94
CA ASP A 310 40.52 1.72 20.97
C ASP A 310 40.60 1.10 19.57
N SER A 311 41.74 0.47 19.28
CA SER A 311 41.93 -0.37 18.09
C SER A 311 41.33 -1.78 18.24
N THR A 312 40.99 -2.18 19.47
CA THR A 312 40.41 -3.50 19.76
C THR A 312 38.90 -3.49 19.65
N ALA A 313 38.34 -4.27 18.72
CA ALA A 313 36.89 -4.43 18.59
C ALA A 313 36.30 -5.19 19.80
N ARG A 314 35.29 -4.61 20.43
CA ARG A 314 34.48 -5.23 21.49
C ARG A 314 33.10 -5.57 20.92
N PHE A 315 32.55 -6.71 21.33
CA PHE A 315 31.27 -7.20 20.83
C PHE A 315 30.31 -7.45 21.98
N ILE A 316 29.07 -7.00 21.80
CA ILE A 316 27.93 -7.41 22.62
C ILE A 316 27.00 -8.21 21.71
N VAL A 317 26.56 -9.36 22.20
CA VAL A 317 25.71 -10.29 21.44
C VAL A 317 24.34 -10.40 22.10
N ASN A 318 23.30 -10.64 21.31
CA ASN A 318 21.97 -10.87 21.85
C ASN A 318 21.88 -12.26 22.51
N ASP A 319 20.90 -12.42 23.41
CA ASP A 319 20.68 -13.66 24.17
C ASP A 319 20.45 -14.87 23.24
N LEU A 320 19.79 -14.67 22.09
CA LEU A 320 19.54 -15.72 21.11
C LEU A 320 20.85 -16.29 20.55
N LEU A 321 21.80 -15.44 20.15
CA LEU A 321 23.09 -15.86 19.62
C LEU A 321 23.98 -16.47 20.72
N ALA A 322 23.93 -15.93 21.95
CA ALA A 322 24.64 -16.49 23.08
C ALA A 322 24.18 -17.94 23.39
N ARG A 323 22.86 -18.20 23.38
CA ARG A 323 22.29 -19.54 23.59
C ARG A 323 22.64 -20.54 22.50
N LYS A 324 22.90 -20.09 21.27
CA LYS A 324 23.40 -20.95 20.19
C LYS A 324 24.83 -21.44 20.42
N GLY A 325 25.51 -20.97 21.47
CA GLY A 325 26.82 -21.48 21.89
C GLY A 325 28.00 -20.76 21.26
N LEU A 326 27.80 -19.52 20.78
CA LEU A 326 28.92 -18.67 20.38
C LEU A 326 29.77 -18.38 21.63
N LYS A 327 30.98 -18.94 21.67
CA LYS A 327 31.98 -18.56 22.66
C LYS A 327 32.55 -17.20 22.25
N VAL A 328 32.17 -16.16 23.01
CA VAL A 328 32.68 -14.78 22.89
C VAL A 328 34.06 -14.71 23.52
#